data_AF-A0A835LVG7-F1
#
_entry.id   AF-A0A835LVG7-F1
#
_cell.length_a   1.000
_cell.length_b   1.000
_cell.length_c   1.000
_cell.angle_alpha   90.00
_cell.angle_beta   90.00
_cell.angle_gamma   90.00
#
_symmetry.space_group_name_H-M   'P 1'
#
loop_
_entity.id
_entity.type
_entity.pdbx_description
1 polymer ?
#
loop_
_entity_poly.entity_id
_entity_poly.type
_entity_poly.pdbx_seq_one_letter_code
_entity_poly.pdbx_strand_id
1 'polypeptide(L)'
;MQRLEARWYTEVCMKEGDIDHDLFKFAILNFNMVQETHQNDLKDMSRWWEDLGLGSHPKLSFARDRLMECFFWTTGVIGDPRFYYYKKWYTKLNTMVTTIDDVYDVYGTLDELMLLREAVVNLARMAQCMYQDGDGHGVPDK
;
A
#
# COMPACT_ATOMS: atom_id res chain seq x y z
N MET A 1 -14.19 5.01 8.07
CA MET A 1 -13.81 3.60 7.80
C MET A 1 -14.87 2.68 8.39
N GLN A 2 -15.88 2.29 7.60
CA GLN A 2 -17.03 1.52 8.11
C GLN A 2 -16.64 0.17 8.74
N ARG A 3 -15.55 -0.46 8.27
CA ARG A 3 -15.07 -1.74 8.82
C ARG A 3 -14.34 -1.64 10.16
N LEU A 4 -13.85 -0.47 10.56
CA LEU A 4 -13.25 -0.28 11.90
C LEU A 4 -14.33 -0.32 12.98
N GLU A 5 -15.49 0.25 12.68
CA GLU A 5 -16.63 0.30 13.59
C GLU A 5 -17.38 -1.03 13.64
N ALA A 6 -17.25 -1.88 12.61
CA ALA A 6 -17.95 -3.17 12.54
C ALA A 6 -17.67 -4.07 13.74
N ARG A 7 -16.43 -4.13 14.23
CA ARG A 7 -16.09 -4.91 15.42
C ARG A 7 -16.76 -4.36 16.68
N TRP A 8 -16.69 -3.05 16.86
CA TRP A 8 -17.35 -2.38 17.99
C TRP A 8 -18.87 -2.57 17.94
N TYR A 9 -19.49 -2.39 16.77
CA TYR A 9 -20.91 -2.64 16.57
C TYR A 9 -21.27 -4.08 16.89
N THR A 10 -20.50 -5.09 16.47
CA THR A 10 -20.79 -6.48 16.84
C THR A 10 -20.76 -6.72 18.35
N GLU A 11 -19.87 -6.05 19.09
CA GLU A 11 -19.75 -6.16 20.55
C GLU A 11 -20.90 -5.46 21.28
N VAL A 12 -21.37 -4.32 20.78
CA VAL A 12 -22.53 -3.58 21.32
C VAL A 12 -23.82 -4.35 21.03
N CYS A 13 -23.98 -4.80 19.80
CA CYS A 13 -25.12 -5.60 19.34
C CYS A 13 -25.31 -6.86 20.17
N MET A 14 -24.24 -7.58 20.53
CA MET A 14 -24.32 -8.75 21.43
C MET A 14 -24.96 -8.45 22.79
N LYS A 15 -24.92 -7.21 23.28
CA LYS A 15 -25.39 -6.83 24.63
C LYS A 15 -26.86 -6.40 24.66
N GLU A 16 -27.42 -5.95 23.55
CA GLU A 16 -28.76 -5.36 23.50
C GLU A 16 -29.89 -6.40 23.36
N GLY A 17 -29.56 -7.68 23.10
CA GLY A 17 -30.49 -8.82 23.25
C GLY A 17 -31.60 -8.94 22.19
N ASP A 18 -31.85 -7.92 21.38
CA ASP A 18 -32.91 -7.86 20.37
C ASP A 18 -32.34 -7.85 18.93
N ILE A 19 -31.53 -8.86 18.61
CA ILE A 19 -30.87 -8.95 17.30
C ILE A 19 -31.13 -10.31 16.68
N ASP A 20 -31.51 -10.28 15.40
CA ASP A 20 -31.58 -11.46 14.55
C ASP A 20 -30.24 -12.21 14.60
N HIS A 21 -30.28 -13.38 15.22
CA HIS A 21 -29.11 -14.20 15.48
C HIS A 21 -28.45 -14.72 14.19
N ASP A 22 -29.23 -14.91 13.12
CA ASP A 22 -28.70 -15.34 11.83
C ASP A 22 -27.99 -14.17 11.13
N LEU A 23 -28.56 -12.97 11.18
CA LEU A 23 -27.91 -11.74 10.71
C LEU A 23 -26.59 -11.49 11.46
N PHE A 24 -26.58 -11.70 12.77
CA PHE A 24 -25.39 -11.52 13.60
C PHE A 24 -24.27 -12.50 13.23
N LYS A 25 -24.59 -13.79 13.10
CA LYS A 25 -23.64 -14.81 12.63
C LYS A 25 -23.09 -14.48 11.25
N PHE A 26 -23.94 -14.02 10.34
CA PHE A 26 -23.55 -13.60 9.00
C PHE A 26 -22.56 -12.43 9.03
N ALA A 27 -22.80 -11.42 9.88
CA ALA A 27 -21.92 -10.28 10.03
C ALA A 27 -20.51 -10.67 10.51
N ILE A 28 -20.41 -11.56 11.51
CA ILE A 28 -19.12 -12.09 11.99
C ILE A 28 -18.41 -12.87 10.89
N LEU A 29 -19.12 -13.76 10.20
CA LEU A 29 -18.53 -14.57 9.13
C LEU A 29 -17.96 -13.69 8.02
N ASN A 30 -18.73 -12.69 7.57
CA ASN A 30 -18.29 -11.73 6.57
C ASN A 30 -17.07 -10.92 7.05
N PHE A 31 -17.05 -10.48 8.30
CA PHE A 31 -15.90 -9.78 8.87
C PHE A 31 -14.62 -10.64 8.81
N ASN A 32 -14.72 -11.90 9.25
CA ASN A 32 -13.59 -12.83 9.28
C ASN A 32 -13.07 -13.15 7.87
N MET A 33 -13.97 -13.40 6.90
CA MET A 33 -13.59 -13.66 5.51
C MET A 33 -12.84 -12.49 4.88
N VAL A 34 -13.29 -11.26 5.13
CA VAL A 34 -12.60 -10.09 4.58
C VAL A 34 -11.28 -9.82 5.31
N GLN A 35 -11.22 -10.04 6.62
CA GLN A 35 -9.99 -9.94 7.38
C GLN A 35 -8.94 -10.93 6.86
N GLU A 36 -9.31 -12.18 6.60
CA GLU A 36 -8.43 -13.19 5.98
C GLU A 36 -7.92 -12.73 4.62
N THR A 37 -8.81 -12.15 3.79
CA THR A 37 -8.42 -11.59 2.49
C THR A 37 -7.35 -10.51 2.65
N HIS A 38 -7.52 -9.58 3.61
CA HIS A 38 -6.53 -8.53 3.87
C HIS A 38 -5.23 -9.08 4.42
N GLN A 39 -5.25 -10.13 5.25
CA GLN A 39 -4.04 -10.79 5.72
C GLN A 39 -3.26 -11.45 4.58
N ASN A 40 -3.96 -12.04 3.60
CA ASN A 40 -3.31 -12.61 2.42
C ASN A 40 -2.70 -11.53 1.52
N ASP A 41 -3.43 -10.43 1.28
CA ASP A 41 -2.89 -9.26 0.57
C ASP A 41 -1.63 -8.71 1.25
N LEU A 42 -1.66 -8.61 2.58
CA LEU A 42 -0.54 -8.12 3.37
C LEU A 42 0.68 -9.04 3.30
N LYS A 43 0.49 -10.37 3.34
CA LYS A 43 1.59 -11.33 3.16
C LYS A 43 2.28 -11.14 1.80
N ASP A 44 1.51 -10.91 0.74
CA ASP A 44 2.07 -10.63 -0.57
C ASP A 44 2.85 -9.31 -0.60
N MET A 45 2.36 -8.28 0.12
CA MET A 45 3.07 -7.01 0.25
C MET A 45 4.35 -7.13 1.08
N SER A 46 4.36 -7.96 2.14
CA SER A 46 5.56 -8.26 2.93
C SER A 46 6.65 -8.88 2.07
N ARG A 47 6.30 -9.94 1.29
CA ARG A 47 7.25 -10.57 0.37
C ARG A 47 7.80 -9.58 -0.65
N TRP A 48 6.93 -8.76 -1.25
CA TRP A 48 7.36 -7.73 -2.19
C TRP A 48 8.34 -6.72 -1.54
N TRP A 49 8.07 -6.31 -0.30
CA TRP A 49 8.93 -5.37 0.43
C TRP A 49 10.29 -5.99 0.79
N GLU A 50 10.29 -7.26 1.20
CA GLU A 50 11.49 -8.05 1.43
C GLU A 50 12.33 -8.21 0.16
N ASP A 51 11.69 -8.55 -0.97
CA ASP A 51 12.33 -8.71 -2.30
C ASP A 51 12.96 -7.40 -2.79
N LEU A 52 12.32 -6.26 -2.49
CA LEU A 52 12.83 -4.94 -2.82
C LEU A 52 14.10 -4.60 -2.02
N GLY A 53 14.27 -5.21 -0.84
CA GLY A 53 15.46 -5.11 -0.02
C GLY A 53 15.69 -3.74 0.64
N LEU A 54 14.80 -2.75 0.47
CA LEU A 54 14.99 -1.40 1.03
C LEU A 54 14.98 -1.40 2.56
N GLY A 55 14.04 -2.13 3.18
CA GLY A 55 13.96 -2.23 4.65
C GLY A 55 15.13 -3.00 5.29
N SER A 56 15.79 -3.86 4.51
CA SER A 56 16.93 -4.68 4.95
C SER A 56 18.28 -4.10 4.53
N HIS A 57 18.29 -3.02 3.74
CA HIS A 57 19.53 -2.46 3.20
C HIS A 57 20.25 -1.64 4.28
N PRO A 58 21.54 -1.90 4.57
CA PRO A 58 22.26 -1.22 5.66
C PRO A 58 22.25 0.30 5.56
N LYS A 59 22.31 0.83 4.32
CA LYS A 59 22.27 2.27 4.03
C LYS A 59 20.89 2.90 4.19
N LEU A 60 19.83 2.10 4.28
CA LEU A 60 18.44 2.54 4.45
C LEU A 60 17.85 2.09 5.80
N SER A 61 18.71 1.68 6.73
CA SER A 61 18.31 1.35 8.11
C SER A 61 17.60 2.50 8.85
N PHE A 62 17.66 3.72 8.29
CA PHE A 62 16.96 4.90 8.77
C PHE A 62 15.49 4.97 8.33
N ALA A 63 15.14 4.35 7.20
CA ALA A 63 13.80 4.35 6.65
C ALA A 63 12.98 3.36 7.49
N ARG A 64 12.00 3.89 8.24
CA ARG A 64 11.18 3.03 9.11
C ARG A 64 10.40 2.06 8.25
N ASP A 65 10.29 0.80 8.67
CA ASP A 65 9.40 -0.14 8.03
C ASP A 65 7.94 0.25 8.29
N ARG A 66 7.36 1.03 7.36
CA ARG A 66 5.98 1.54 7.42
C ARG A 66 5.04 0.77 6.51
N LEU A 67 5.41 -0.43 6.05
CA LEU A 67 4.58 -1.24 5.17
C LEU A 67 3.20 -1.50 5.77
N MET A 68 3.17 -1.88 7.05
CA MET A 68 1.93 -2.14 7.79
C MET A 68 1.03 -0.90 7.88
N GLU A 69 1.61 0.26 8.18
CA GLU A 69 0.88 1.53 8.28
C GLU A 69 0.30 1.94 6.92
N CYS A 70 1.11 1.84 5.86
CA CYS A 70 0.69 2.15 4.49
C CYS A 70 -0.42 1.20 4.01
N PHE A 71 -0.30 -0.09 4.32
CA PHE A 71 -1.33 -1.09 3.98
C PHE A 71 -2.63 -0.85 4.75
N PHE A 72 -2.52 -0.54 6.04
CA PHE A 72 -3.67 -0.24 6.89
C PHE A 72 -4.41 1.00 6.39
N TRP A 73 -3.68 2.09 6.09
CA TRP A 73 -4.26 3.31 5.54
C TRP A 73 -4.95 3.04 4.19
N THR A 74 -4.31 2.29 3.31
CA THR A 74 -4.88 1.90 2.02
C THR A 74 -6.12 1.03 2.16
N THR A 75 -6.15 0.11 3.12
CA THR A 75 -7.35 -0.69 3.43
C THR A 75 -8.49 0.18 3.98
N GLY A 76 -8.17 1.24 4.70
CA GLY A 76 -9.13 2.22 5.17
C GLY A 76 -9.78 3.03 4.05
N VAL A 77 -9.01 3.38 3.01
CA VAL A 77 -9.49 4.09 1.81
C VAL A 77 -10.21 3.14 0.85
N ILE A 78 -9.62 1.96 0.61
CA ILE A 78 -10.11 0.91 -0.31
C ILE A 78 -10.54 -0.30 0.52
N GLY A 79 -11.67 -0.16 1.23
CA GLY A 79 -12.17 -1.18 2.16
C GLY A 79 -12.86 -2.38 1.50
N ASP A 80 -13.09 -2.34 0.20
CA ASP A 80 -13.69 -3.46 -0.54
C ASP A 80 -12.60 -4.44 -1.00
N PRO A 81 -12.67 -5.73 -0.63
CA PRO A 81 -11.69 -6.74 -1.01
C PRO A 81 -11.57 -6.96 -2.52
N ARG A 82 -12.59 -6.65 -3.32
CA ARG A 82 -12.58 -6.83 -4.79
C ARG A 82 -11.55 -5.96 -5.50
N PHE A 83 -11.15 -4.84 -4.88
CA PHE A 83 -10.14 -3.92 -5.43
C PHE A 83 -8.72 -4.23 -4.94
N TYR A 84 -8.41 -5.50 -4.68
CA TYR A 84 -7.10 -5.94 -4.18
C TYR A 84 -5.92 -5.44 -5.05
N TYR A 85 -6.08 -5.44 -6.38
CA TYR A 85 -5.04 -4.96 -7.31
C TYR A 85 -4.66 -3.49 -7.05
N TYR A 86 -5.67 -2.62 -6.93
CA TYR A 86 -5.47 -1.21 -6.63
C TYR A 86 -4.88 -1.02 -5.24
N LYS A 87 -5.35 -1.78 -4.25
CA LYS A 87 -4.82 -1.72 -2.88
C LYS A 87 -3.34 -2.09 -2.81
N LYS A 88 -2.93 -3.13 -3.53
CA LYS A 88 -1.51 -3.51 -3.62
C LYS A 88 -0.70 -2.37 -4.25
N TRP A 89 -1.12 -1.82 -5.37
CA TRP A 89 -0.43 -0.68 -6.00
C TRP A 89 -0.36 0.57 -5.13
N TYR A 90 -1.47 0.97 -4.50
CA TYR A 90 -1.51 2.12 -3.60
C TYR A 90 -0.63 1.90 -2.37
N THR A 91 -0.59 0.68 -1.82
CA THR A 91 0.31 0.35 -0.70
C THR A 91 1.76 0.56 -1.11
N LYS A 92 2.17 0.04 -2.29
CA LYS A 92 3.52 0.22 -2.83
C LYS A 92 3.87 1.70 -3.05
N LEU A 93 2.93 2.47 -3.62
CA LEU A 93 3.12 3.91 -3.82
C LEU A 93 3.27 4.63 -2.49
N ASN A 94 2.40 4.37 -1.52
CA ASN A 94 2.46 4.98 -0.20
C ASN A 94 3.78 4.66 0.50
N THR A 95 4.26 3.41 0.46
CA THR A 95 5.55 3.05 1.06
C THR A 95 6.73 3.77 0.40
N MET A 96 6.70 3.96 -0.92
CA MET A 96 7.74 4.71 -1.62
C MET A 96 7.70 6.20 -1.26
N VAL A 97 6.50 6.79 -1.22
CA VAL A 97 6.31 8.19 -0.85
C VAL A 97 6.80 8.44 0.58
N THR A 98 6.43 7.61 1.55
CA THR A 98 6.90 7.77 2.93
C THR A 98 8.41 7.57 3.08
N THR A 99 9.00 6.71 2.25
CA THR A 99 10.46 6.51 2.25
C THR A 99 11.18 7.75 1.71
N ILE A 100 10.66 8.35 0.63
CA ILE A 100 11.19 9.61 0.08
C ILE A 100 10.98 10.75 1.07
N ASP A 101 9.82 10.84 1.71
CA ASP A 101 9.50 11.84 2.74
C ASP A 101 10.51 11.81 3.89
N ASP A 102 10.80 10.63 4.46
CA ASP A 102 11.82 10.47 5.51
C ASP A 102 13.20 10.98 5.01
N VAL A 103 13.56 10.75 3.73
CA VAL A 103 14.80 11.27 3.12
C VAL A 103 14.79 12.80 3.06
N TYR A 104 13.70 13.44 2.64
CA TYR A 104 13.62 14.90 2.54
C TYR A 104 13.58 15.59 3.92
N ASP A 105 12.91 14.99 4.91
CA ASP A 105 12.63 15.65 6.18
C ASP A 105 13.74 15.50 7.22
N VAL A 106 14.46 14.37 7.22
CA VAL A 106 15.38 14.03 8.33
C VAL A 106 16.80 13.74 7.84
N TYR A 107 16.96 13.03 6.71
CA TYR A 107 18.24 12.37 6.41
C TYR A 107 19.04 12.96 5.25
N GLY A 108 18.39 13.66 4.32
CA GLY A 108 19.03 14.20 3.13
C GLY A 108 19.69 15.55 3.39
N THR A 109 20.92 15.72 2.89
CA THR A 109 21.52 17.05 2.77
C THR A 109 20.94 17.80 1.58
N LEU A 110 21.00 19.13 1.60
CA LEU A 110 20.44 19.96 0.51
C LEU A 110 20.97 19.55 -0.88
N ASP A 111 22.27 19.29 -0.99
CA ASP A 111 22.91 18.89 -2.24
C ASP A 111 22.41 17.51 -2.73
N GLU A 112 22.27 16.54 -1.84
CA GLU A 112 21.70 15.22 -2.17
C GLU A 112 20.23 15.31 -2.58
N LEU A 113 19.44 16.16 -1.93
CA LEU A 113 18.04 16.38 -2.25
C LEU A 113 17.87 17.08 -3.60
N MET A 114 18.77 18.00 -3.96
CA MET A 114 18.79 18.61 -5.29
C MET A 114 19.05 17.57 -6.38
N LEU A 115 20.01 16.66 -6.16
CA LEU A 115 20.30 15.55 -7.08
C LEU A 115 19.11 14.60 -7.20
N LEU A 116 18.48 14.22 -6.08
CA LEU A 116 17.29 13.37 -6.09
C LEU A 116 16.14 14.01 -6.87
N ARG A 117 15.88 15.31 -6.66
CA ARG A 117 14.87 16.07 -7.41
C ARG A 117 15.16 16.05 -8.90
N GLU A 118 16.41 16.29 -9.30
CA GLU A 118 16.79 16.28 -10.71
C GLU A 118 16.61 14.91 -11.35
N ALA A 119 17.01 13.83 -10.65
CA ALA A 119 16.82 12.47 -11.11
C ALA A 119 15.33 12.14 -11.34
N VAL A 120 14.44 12.55 -10.44
CA VAL A 120 12.99 12.34 -10.58
C VAL A 120 12.42 13.08 -11.80
N VAL A 121 12.82 14.33 -12.01
CA VAL A 121 12.39 15.11 -13.19
C VAL A 121 12.87 14.45 -14.49
N ASN A 122 14.11 13.96 -14.51
CA ASN A 122 14.66 13.27 -15.68
C ASN A 122 13.96 11.93 -15.94
N LEU A 123 13.60 11.18 -14.89
CA LEU A 123 12.79 9.97 -15.03
C LEU A 123 11.42 10.25 -15.65
N ALA A 124 10.74 11.31 -15.20
CA ALA A 124 9.46 11.72 -15.78
C ALA A 124 9.59 12.11 -17.26
N ARG A 125 10.66 12.82 -17.63
CA ARG A 125 10.97 13.13 -19.03
C ARG A 125 11.20 11.88 -19.86
N MET A 126 11.97 10.91 -19.35
CA MET A 126 12.20 9.64 -20.05
C MET A 126 10.89 8.88 -20.26
N ALA A 127 10.03 8.79 -19.24
CA ALA A 127 8.72 8.18 -19.35
C ALA A 127 7.85 8.86 -20.42
N GLN A 128 7.87 10.19 -20.48
CA GLN A 128 7.16 10.96 -21.50
C GLN A 128 7.70 10.68 -22.91
N CYS A 129 9.02 10.66 -23.08
CA CYS A 129 9.66 10.33 -24.36
C CYS A 129 9.30 8.92 -24.81
N MET A 130 9.39 7.92 -23.93
CA MET A 130 9.00 6.54 -24.26
C MET A 130 7.52 6.44 -24.65
N TYR A 131 6.64 7.22 -24.02
CA TYR A 131 5.22 7.24 -24.37
C TYR A 131 4.96 7.90 -25.74
N GLN A 132 5.68 8.97 -26.07
CA GLN A 132 5.50 9.73 -27.31
C GLN A 132 6.17 9.07 -28.52
N ASP A 133 7.40 8.60 -28.33
CA ASP A 133 8.30 8.17 -29.41
C ASP A 133 8.51 6.65 -29.44
N GLY A 134 7.92 5.92 -28.47
CA GLY A 134 8.15 4.49 -28.28
C GLY A 134 9.47 4.21 -27.55
N ASP A 135 9.68 2.95 -27.15
CA ASP A 135 10.91 2.49 -26.49
C ASP A 135 12.02 2.07 -27.46
N GLY A 136 11.80 2.27 -28.77
CA GLY A 136 12.73 1.88 -29.82
C GLY A 136 12.87 0.36 -30.03
N HIS A 137 12.11 -0.49 -29.32
CA HIS A 137 12.17 -1.95 -29.44
C HIS A 137 11.04 -2.57 -30.30
N GLY A 138 10.20 -1.73 -30.92
CA GLY A 138 9.21 -2.16 -31.91
C GLY A 138 9.82 -2.43 -33.28
N VAL A 139 10.55 -3.53 -33.45
CA VAL A 139 10.79 -4.12 -34.78
C VAL A 139 9.72 -5.18 -35.02
N PRO A 140 8.80 -5.00 -35.99
CA PRO A 140 8.13 -6.13 -36.60
C PRO A 140 9.12 -6.76 -37.57
N ASP A 141 9.67 -7.91 -37.20
CA ASP A 141 10.40 -8.76 -38.14
C ASP A 141 9.49 -9.03 -39.35
N LYS A 142 9.94 -8.59 -40.53
CA LYS A 142 9.38 -8.95 -41.83
C LYS A 142 9.93 -10.29 -42.28
#